data_AF-A0A7X7D7L9-F1
#
_entry.id   AF-A0A7X7D7L9-F1
#
_cell.length_a   1.000
_cell.length_b   1.000
_cell.length_c   1.000
_cell.angle_alpha   90.00
_cell.angle_beta   90.00
_cell.angle_gamma   90.00
#
_symmetry.space_group_name_H-M   'P 1'
#
loop_
_entity.id
_entity.type
_entity.pdbx_description
1 polymer ?
#
loop_
_entity_poly.entity_id
_entity_poly.type
_entity_poly.pdbx_seq_one_letter_code
_entity_poly.pdbx_strand_id
1 'polypeptide(L)'
;MDRPDANDPTDRFLQDVAAIRVKAAGRDALLLKVGAAMMPLGIALTVIGWFLSRNSQTSLDQNDALIVAVIGVAVAVVGVGLFLRYSLAEFLRFWLARMIHQQDLAARSNHPTESE
;
A
#
# COMPACT_ATOMS: atom_id res chain seq x y z
N MET A 1 -26.78 29.15 33.42
CA MET A 1 -26.78 27.68 33.57
C MET A 1 -26.31 27.13 32.24
N ASP A 2 -24.98 27.09 32.06
CA ASP A 2 -24.35 26.63 30.82
C ASP A 2 -24.45 25.10 30.81
N ARG A 3 -25.17 24.54 29.84
CA ARG A 3 -25.24 23.08 29.71
C ARG A 3 -23.94 22.66 29.01
N PRO A 4 -23.14 21.74 29.56
CA PRO A 4 -22.10 21.08 28.78
C PRO A 4 -22.82 20.27 27.70
N ASP A 5 -22.98 20.85 26.52
CA ASP A 5 -23.47 20.15 25.36
C ASP A 5 -22.40 19.14 24.95
N ALA A 6 -22.82 17.88 24.89
CA ALA A 6 -21.96 16.72 24.78
C ALA A 6 -21.22 16.60 23.43
N ASN A 7 -21.10 17.66 22.63
CA ASN A 7 -20.42 17.67 21.33
C ASN A 7 -19.96 19.11 20.96
N ASP A 8 -18.77 19.52 21.41
CA ASP A 8 -18.08 20.72 20.89
C ASP A 8 -17.97 20.60 19.35
N PRO A 9 -18.29 21.65 18.56
CA PRO A 9 -18.04 21.68 17.11
C PRO A 9 -16.61 21.27 16.74
N THR A 10 -15.65 21.59 17.60
CA THR A 10 -14.23 21.22 17.49
C THR A 10 -14.05 19.70 17.61
N ASP A 11 -14.66 19.08 18.64
CA ASP A 11 -14.61 17.63 18.83
C ASP A 11 -15.24 16.88 17.66
N ARG A 12 -16.33 17.41 17.11
CA ARG A 12 -16.99 16.85 15.94
C ARG A 12 -16.11 16.92 14.69
N PHE A 13 -15.44 18.06 14.48
CA PHE A 13 -14.48 18.21 13.39
C PHE A 13 -13.29 17.27 13.55
N LEU A 14 -12.74 17.15 14.75
CA LEU A 14 -11.64 16.21 15.05
C LEU A 14 -12.07 14.76 14.81
N GLN A 15 -13.31 14.41 15.18
CA GLN A 15 -13.89 13.09 14.94
C GLN A 15 -14.09 12.82 13.44
N ASP A 16 -14.57 13.79 12.67
CA ASP A 16 -14.74 13.68 11.21
C ASP A 16 -13.38 13.55 10.50
N VAL A 17 -12.39 14.36 10.89
CA VAL A 17 -11.02 14.26 10.36
C VAL A 17 -10.38 12.93 10.72
N ALA A 18 -10.57 12.44 11.95
CA ALA A 18 -10.10 11.12 12.38
C ALA A 18 -10.76 10.00 11.58
N ALA A 19 -12.08 10.07 11.37
CA ALA A 19 -12.83 9.11 10.57
C ALA A 19 -12.33 9.05 9.11
N ILE A 20 -12.03 10.21 8.51
CA ILE A 20 -11.45 10.28 7.16
C ILE A 20 -10.05 9.65 7.11
N ARG A 21 -9.17 9.96 8.09
CA ARG A 21 -7.83 9.35 8.18
C ARG A 21 -7.89 7.84 8.31
N VAL A 22 -8.77 7.31 9.16
CA VAL A 22 -8.91 5.87 9.39
C VAL A 22 -9.36 5.16 8.11
N LYS A 23 -10.32 5.74 7.39
CA LYS A 23 -10.82 5.20 6.12
C LYS A 23 -9.76 5.20 5.02
N ALA A 24 -8.93 6.24 4.96
CA ALA A 24 -7.81 6.32 4.01
C ALA A 24 -6.73 5.27 4.32
N ALA A 25 -6.32 5.14 5.58
CA ALA A 25 -5.29 4.18 6.01
C ALA A 25 -5.68 2.71 5.70
N GLY A 26 -6.96 2.35 5.93
CA GLY A 26 -7.45 1.00 5.62
C GLY A 26 -7.45 0.69 4.12
N ARG A 27 -7.79 1.66 3.27
CA ARG A 27 -7.81 1.50 1.82
C ARG A 27 -6.40 1.33 1.24
N ASP A 28 -5.45 2.11 1.72
CA ASP A 28 -4.05 2.04 1.26
C ASP A 28 -3.42 0.70 1.66
N ALA A 29 -3.68 0.20 2.87
CA ALA A 29 -3.23 -1.12 3.32
C ALA A 29 -3.87 -2.27 2.51
N LEU A 30 -5.14 -2.14 2.14
CA LEU A 30 -5.84 -3.13 1.31
C LEU A 30 -5.27 -3.15 -0.11
N LEU A 31 -5.04 -1.98 -0.71
CA LEU A 31 -4.41 -1.84 -2.02
C LEU A 31 -2.98 -2.39 -2.05
N LEU A 32 -2.22 -2.22 -0.96
CA LEU A 32 -0.89 -2.80 -0.82
C LEU A 32 -0.96 -4.34 -0.75
N LYS A 33 -1.87 -4.91 0.04
CA LYS A 33 -2.11 -6.37 0.10
C LYS A 33 -2.53 -6.93 -1.25
N VAL A 34 -3.41 -6.24 -1.97
CA VAL A 34 -3.85 -6.64 -3.31
C VAL A 34 -2.68 -6.62 -4.27
N GLY A 35 -1.88 -5.55 -4.31
CA GLY A 35 -0.67 -5.47 -5.17
C GLY A 35 0.35 -6.57 -4.84
N ALA A 36 0.59 -6.83 -3.56
CA ALA A 36 1.48 -7.89 -3.10
C ALA A 36 0.98 -9.30 -3.48
N ALA A 37 -0.35 -9.53 -3.46
CA ALA A 37 -0.95 -10.80 -3.89
C ALA A 37 -0.98 -10.95 -5.43
N MET A 38 -1.08 -9.85 -6.17
CA MET A 38 -1.13 -9.86 -7.63
C MET A 38 0.21 -10.23 -8.28
N MET A 39 1.33 -9.93 -7.61
CA MET A 39 2.67 -10.32 -8.06
C MET A 39 2.87 -11.84 -8.22
N PRO A 40 2.72 -12.67 -7.17
CA PRO A 40 2.88 -14.12 -7.30
C PRO A 40 1.81 -14.72 -8.21
N LEU A 41 0.62 -14.11 -8.28
CA LEU A 41 -0.45 -14.53 -9.19
C LEU A 41 -0.02 -14.40 -10.67
N GLY A 42 0.55 -13.26 -11.09
CA GLY A 42 1.02 -13.05 -12.45
C GLY A 42 2.19 -13.99 -12.83
N ILE A 43 3.11 -14.23 -11.89
CA ILE A 43 4.20 -15.20 -12.08
C ILE A 43 3.62 -16.62 -12.27
N ALA A 44 2.65 -17.03 -11.44
CA ALA A 44 2.02 -18.34 -11.55
C ALA A 44 1.32 -18.54 -12.90
N LEU A 45 0.56 -17.55 -13.38
CA LEU A 45 -0.09 -17.60 -14.70
C LEU A 45 0.93 -17.75 -15.85
N THR A 46 2.08 -17.07 -15.75
CA THR A 46 3.16 -17.17 -16.75
C THR A 46 3.77 -18.58 -16.77
N VAL A 47 4.01 -19.17 -15.60
CA VAL A 47 4.52 -20.54 -15.48
C VAL A 47 3.50 -21.55 -16.03
N ILE A 48 2.22 -21.37 -15.73
CA ILE A 48 1.13 -22.23 -16.26
C ILE A 48 1.09 -22.16 -17.79
N GLY A 49 1.15 -20.96 -18.38
CA GLY A 49 1.19 -20.78 -19.84
C GLY A 49 2.38 -21.49 -20.49
N TRP A 50 3.56 -21.42 -19.86
CA TRP A 50 4.74 -22.14 -20.34
C TRP A 50 4.58 -23.67 -20.29
N PHE A 51 3.95 -24.21 -19.24
CA PHE A 51 3.63 -25.64 -19.18
C PHE A 51 2.62 -26.06 -20.26
N LEU A 52 1.58 -25.26 -20.50
CA LEU A 52 0.61 -25.50 -21.57
C LEU A 52 1.29 -25.51 -22.95
N SER A 53 2.18 -24.54 -23.20
CA SER A 53 2.94 -24.44 -24.45
C SER A 53 3.80 -25.68 -24.71
N ARG A 54 4.44 -26.23 -23.67
CA ARG A 54 5.28 -27.44 -23.82
C ARG A 54 4.49 -28.72 -24.10
N ASN A 55 3.22 -28.77 -23.71
CA ASN A 55 2.37 -29.94 -23.95
C ASN A 55 1.56 -29.85 -25.26
N SER A 56 1.69 -28.74 -25.98
CA SER A 56 0.94 -28.46 -27.22
C SER A 56 1.51 -29.24 -28.40
N GLN A 57 0.65 -29.94 -29.14
CA GLN A 57 1.06 -30.74 -30.32
C GLN A 57 0.76 -30.05 -31.65
N THR A 58 0.00 -28.96 -31.63
CA THR A 58 -0.35 -28.19 -32.83
C THR A 58 0.03 -26.72 -32.67
N SER A 59 0.27 -26.02 -33.78
CA SER A 59 0.64 -24.59 -33.77
C SER A 59 -0.49 -23.68 -33.25
N LEU A 60 -1.74 -24.16 -33.26
CA LEU A 60 -2.89 -23.40 -32.75
C LEU A 60 -2.90 -23.39 -31.22
N ASP A 61 -2.73 -24.55 -30.60
CA ASP A 61 -2.63 -24.70 -29.14
C ASP A 61 -1.43 -23.91 -28.58
N GLN A 62 -0.33 -23.88 -29.34
CA GLN A 62 0.86 -23.11 -28.97
C GLN A 62 0.60 -21.60 -28.98
N ASN A 63 -0.25 -21.09 -29.87
CA ASN A 63 -0.60 -19.67 -29.95
C ASN A 63 -1.50 -19.26 -28.77
N ASP A 64 -2.49 -20.09 -28.42
CA ASP A 64 -3.31 -19.86 -27.22
C ASP A 64 -2.46 -19.88 -25.95
N ALA A 65 -1.51 -20.80 -25.84
CA ALA A 65 -0.56 -20.84 -24.73
C ALA A 65 0.33 -19.58 -24.68
N LEU A 66 0.72 -19.03 -25.84
CA LEU A 66 1.48 -17.78 -25.94
C LEU A 66 0.64 -16.59 -25.44
N ILE A 67 -0.63 -16.50 -25.82
CA ILE A 67 -1.55 -15.43 -25.38
C ILE A 67 -1.67 -15.46 -23.85
N VAL A 68 -1.87 -16.64 -23.27
CA VAL A 68 -1.92 -16.82 -21.81
C VAL A 68 -0.62 -16.36 -21.14
N ALA A 69 0.54 -16.71 -21.70
CA ALA A 69 1.83 -16.29 -21.17
C ALA A 69 2.00 -14.76 -21.22
N VAL A 70 1.62 -14.11 -22.32
CA VAL A 70 1.71 -12.64 -22.47
C VAL A 70 0.78 -11.93 -21.48
N ILE A 71 -0.44 -12.43 -21.29
CA ILE A 71 -1.37 -11.91 -20.27
C ILE A 71 -0.76 -12.07 -18.87
N GLY A 72 -0.16 -13.23 -18.56
CA GLY A 72 0.54 -13.47 -17.29
C GLY A 72 1.64 -12.44 -17.03
N VAL A 73 2.46 -12.15 -18.05
CA VAL A 73 3.52 -11.13 -17.96
C VAL A 73 2.93 -9.74 -17.75
N ALA A 74 1.89 -9.36 -18.49
CA ALA A 74 1.24 -8.05 -18.32
C ALA A 74 0.68 -7.87 -16.90
N VAL A 75 0.00 -8.89 -16.36
CA VAL A 75 -0.50 -8.90 -14.98
C VAL A 75 0.64 -8.78 -13.97
N ALA A 76 1.76 -9.48 -14.19
CA ALA A 76 2.93 -9.37 -13.34
C ALA A 76 3.52 -7.94 -13.34
N VAL A 77 3.65 -7.31 -14.51
CA VAL A 77 4.16 -5.93 -14.64
C VAL A 77 3.23 -4.93 -13.95
N VAL A 78 1.91 -5.04 -14.13
CA VAL A 78 0.94 -4.19 -13.43
C VAL A 78 1.03 -4.41 -11.91
N GLY A 79 1.17 -5.67 -11.47
CA GLY A 79 1.38 -6.00 -10.06
C GLY A 79 2.66 -5.36 -9.48
N VAL A 80 3.76 -5.38 -10.23
CA VAL A 80 5.01 -4.69 -9.89
C VAL A 80 4.80 -3.19 -9.74
N GLY A 81 4.13 -2.56 -10.71
CA GLY A 81 3.83 -1.12 -10.67
C GLY A 81 3.00 -0.72 -9.45
N LEU A 82 1.94 -1.47 -9.13
CA LEU A 82 1.13 -1.23 -7.94
C LEU A 82 1.94 -1.42 -6.66
N PHE A 83 2.68 -2.53 -6.53
CA PHE A 83 3.49 -2.79 -5.35
C PHE A 83 4.51 -1.68 -5.10
N LEU A 84 5.24 -1.26 -6.12
CA LEU A 84 6.21 -0.16 -6.01
C LEU A 84 5.53 1.15 -5.61
N ARG A 85 4.39 1.49 -6.22
CA ARG A 85 3.64 2.71 -5.92
C ARG A 85 3.23 2.79 -4.46
N TYR A 86 2.73 1.69 -3.89
CA TYR A 86 2.24 1.63 -2.51
C TYR A 86 3.36 1.38 -1.49
N SER A 87 4.38 0.59 -1.82
CA SER A 87 5.51 0.35 -0.92
C SER A 87 6.35 1.61 -0.71
N LEU A 88 6.60 2.39 -1.77
CA LEU A 88 7.29 3.68 -1.64
C LEU A 88 6.46 4.67 -0.81
N ALA A 89 5.15 4.75 -1.05
CA ALA A 89 4.30 5.67 -0.30
C ALA A 89 4.36 5.38 1.21
N GLU A 90 4.25 4.12 1.62
CA GLU A 90 4.32 3.73 3.02
C GLU A 90 5.73 3.91 3.60
N PHE A 91 6.77 3.57 2.82
CA PHE A 91 8.16 3.79 3.21
C PHE A 91 8.46 5.28 3.48
N LEU A 92 8.06 6.16 2.56
CA LEU A 92 8.23 7.60 2.72
C LEU A 92 7.45 8.13 3.94
N ARG A 93 6.23 7.62 4.16
CA ARG A 93 5.39 8.04 5.29
C ARG A 93 6.01 7.65 6.63
N PHE A 94 6.49 6.42 6.73
CA PHE A 94 7.23 5.93 7.90
C PHE A 94 8.50 6.75 8.12
N TRP A 95 9.24 7.00 7.04
CA TRP A 95 10.51 7.73 7.11
C TRP A 95 10.33 9.19 7.53
N LEU A 96 9.30 9.87 7.03
CA LEU A 96 8.91 11.22 7.45
C LEU A 96 8.47 11.25 8.92
N ALA A 97 7.64 10.30 9.35
CA ALA A 97 7.22 10.20 10.76
C ALA A 97 8.43 10.02 11.69
N ARG A 98 9.40 9.20 11.26
CA ARG A 98 10.66 9.04 11.98
C ARG A 98 11.47 10.34 12.04
N MET A 99 11.58 11.09 10.93
CA MET A 99 12.29 12.37 10.92
C MET A 99 11.69 13.39 11.88
N ILE A 100 10.36 13.54 11.86
CA ILE A 100 9.65 14.46 12.77
C ILE A 100 9.91 14.04 14.22
N HIS A 101 9.82 12.74 14.53
CA HIS A 101 10.10 12.25 15.87
C HIS A 101 11.54 12.53 16.32
N GLN A 102 12.52 12.39 15.42
CA GLN A 102 13.92 12.72 15.72
C GLN A 102 14.12 14.22 15.96
N GLN A 103 13.43 15.09 15.21
CA GLN A 103 13.44 16.53 15.42
C GLN A 103 12.84 16.91 16.78
N ASP A 104 11.71 16.31 17.16
CA ASP A 104 11.06 16.55 18.45
C ASP A 104 11.97 16.15 19.62
N LEU A 105 12.66 15.02 19.52
CA LEU A 105 13.62 14.56 20.52
C LEU A 105 14.81 15.51 20.65
N ALA A 106 15.36 15.98 19.53
CA ALA A 106 16.47 16.93 19.51
C ALA A 106 16.08 18.30 20.08
N ALA A 107 14.86 18.77 19.79
CA ALA A 107 14.32 20.00 20.37
C ALA A 107 14.18 19.90 21.90
N ARG A 108 13.68 18.76 22.40
CA ARG A 108 13.56 18.50 23.84
C ARG A 108 14.91 18.37 24.54
N SER A 109 15.93 17.79 23.90
CA SER A 109 17.27 17.73 24.48
C SER A 109 17.99 19.08 24.52
N ASN A 110 17.61 20.03 23.67
CA ASN A 110 18.18 21.38 23.63
C ASN A 110 17.56 22.36 24.64
N HIS A 111 16.50 21.96 25.33
CA HIS A 111 16.08 22.61 26.56
C HIS A 111 16.77 21.88 27.72
N PRO A 112 18.00 22.28 28.14
CA PRO A 112 18.53 21.82 29.40
C PRO A 112 17.47 22.17 30.44
N THR A 113 17.05 21.18 31.21
CA THR A 113 16.25 21.42 32.40
C THR A 113 16.98 22.51 33.19
N GLU A 114 16.46 23.72 33.16
CA GLU A 114 16.76 24.76 34.14
C GLU A 114 16.22 24.23 35.49
N SER A 115 16.90 23.22 36.01
CA SER A 115 16.82 22.81 37.39
C SER A 115 17.58 23.87 38.18
N GLU A 116 16.80 24.68 38.89
CA GLU A 116 17.01 25.13 40.28
C GLU A 116 18.39 24.89 40.90
#